data_AF-A0A3D0UM98-F1
#
_entry.id   AF-A0A3D0UM98-F1
#
_cell.length_a   1.000
_cell.length_b   1.000
_cell.length_c   1.000
_cell.angle_alpha   90.00
_cell.angle_beta   90.00
_cell.angle_gamma   90.00
#
_symmetry.space_group_name_H-M   'P 1'
#
loop_
_entity.id
_entity.type
_entity.pdbx_description
1 polymer ?
#
loop_
_entity_poly.entity_id
_entity_poly.type
_entity_poly.pdbx_seq_one_letter_code
_entity_poly.pdbx_strand_id
1 'polypeptide(L)' 'ELPKWTLPAIATSIAAARKLFGNKIPFDENQVLASGEFIFADGSKAIHSFNLPQSSFRSAVQNAYDWYNNNGYLA' A
#
# COMPACT_ATOMS: atom_id res chain seq x y z
N GLU A 1 6.08 12.23 -8.53
CA GLU A 1 6.74 11.00 -8.04
C GLU A 1 8.04 11.40 -7.34
N LEU A 2 8.42 10.71 -6.25
CA LEU A 2 9.69 10.96 -5.59
C LEU A 2 10.82 10.28 -6.39
N PRO A 3 11.97 10.93 -6.60
CA PRO A 3 13.08 10.29 -7.30
C PRO A 3 13.58 9.03 -6.55
N LYS A 4 13.79 7.91 -7.25
CA LYS A 4 14.21 6.65 -6.61
C LYS A 4 15.47 6.80 -5.72
N TRP A 5 16.39 7.68 -6.10
CA TRP A 5 17.62 7.92 -5.35
C TRP A 5 17.38 8.54 -3.96
N THR A 6 16.22 9.17 -3.72
CA THR A 6 15.87 9.70 -2.38
C THR A 6 15.35 8.64 -1.43
N LEU A 7 14.84 7.52 -1.95
CA LEU A 7 14.14 6.50 -1.15
C LEU A 7 15.00 5.89 -0.04
N PRO A 8 16.31 5.58 -0.22
CA PRO A 8 17.14 5.05 0.86
C PRO A 8 17.29 6.01 2.06
N ALA A 9 17.41 7.32 1.80
CA ALA A 9 17.51 8.33 2.84
C ALA A 9 16.18 8.47 3.62
N ILE A 10 15.06 8.44 2.90
CA ILE A 10 13.72 8.46 3.50
C ILE A 10 13.49 7.19 4.32
N ALA A 11 13.84 6.02 3.79
CA ALA A 11 13.70 4.73 4.46
C ALA A 11 14.48 4.71 5.79
N THR A 12 15.73 5.20 5.79
CA THR A 12 16.54 5.34 7.00
C THR A 12 15.86 6.24 8.04
N SER A 13 15.29 7.36 7.57
CA SER A 13 14.58 8.31 8.44
C SER A 13 13.32 7.69 9.06
N ILE A 14 12.60 6.86 8.28
CA ILE A 14 11.42 6.13 8.74
C ILE A 14 11.77 5.01 9.72
N ALA A 15 12.86 4.28 9.50
CA ALA A 15 13.37 3.30 10.46
C ALA A 15 13.67 3.95 11.82
N ALA A 16 14.35 5.11 11.81
CA ALA A 16 14.60 5.89 13.01
C ALA A 16 13.30 6.39 13.67
N ALA A 17 12.36 6.91 12.88
CA ALA A 17 11.06 7.37 13.38
C ALA A 17 10.24 6.23 14.01
N ARG A 18 10.18 5.04 13.39
CA ARG A 18 9.52 3.86 13.97
C ARG A 18 10.18 3.42 15.27
N LYS A 19 11.50 3.49 15.38
CA LYS A 19 12.20 3.18 16.63
C LYS A 19 11.79 4.13 17.78
N LEU A 20 11.49 5.39 17.48
CA LEU A 20 11.11 6.40 18.47
C LEU A 20 9.61 6.44 18.77
N PHE A 21 8.77 6.29 17.74
CA PHE A 21 7.33 6.52 17.84
C PHE A 21 6.51 5.23 17.70
N GLY A 22 7.16 4.09 17.46
CA GLY A 22 6.52 2.80 17.26
C GLY A 22 5.53 2.84 16.09
N ASN A 23 4.36 2.23 16.31
CA ASN A 23 3.31 2.09 15.30
C ASN A 23 2.53 3.39 15.03
N LYS A 24 2.92 4.53 15.64
CA LYS A 24 2.41 5.85 15.20
C LYS A 24 2.91 6.23 13.81
N ILE A 25 4.01 5.62 13.36
CA ILE A 25 4.42 5.64 11.96
C ILE A 25 3.79 4.42 11.28
N PRO A 26 2.81 4.60 10.38
CA PRO A 26 1.97 3.50 9.89
C PRO A 26 2.64 2.62 8.83
N PHE A 27 3.88 2.94 8.44
CA PHE A 27 4.67 2.19 7.47
C PHE A 27 6.13 2.07 7.91
N ASP A 28 6.87 1.13 7.32
CA ASP A 28 8.30 0.88 7.60
C ASP A 28 9.23 1.21 6.43
N GLU A 29 10.53 1.08 6.68
CA GLU A 29 11.58 1.33 5.70
C GLU A 29 11.47 0.46 4.45
N ASN A 30 11.00 -0.78 4.58
CA ASN A 30 10.86 -1.71 3.46
C ASN A 30 9.69 -1.28 2.57
N GLN A 31 8.60 -0.80 3.16
CA GLN A 31 7.47 -0.23 2.42
C GLN A 31 7.87 1.04 1.66
N VAL A 32 8.75 1.88 2.23
CA VAL A 32 9.30 3.06 1.53
C VAL A 32 10.12 2.62 0.30
N LEU A 33 11.01 1.65 0.46
CA LEU A 33 11.82 1.15 -0.65
C LEU A 33 10.95 0.49 -1.73
N ALA A 34 9.96 -0.31 -1.33
CA ALA A 34 9.03 -0.96 -2.25
C ALA A 34 8.16 0.02 -3.03
N SER A 35 7.90 1.23 -2.50
CA SER A 35 7.11 2.26 -3.19
C SER A 35 7.76 2.76 -4.49
N GLY A 36 9.06 2.55 -4.67
CA GLY A 36 9.78 2.86 -5.90
C GLY A 36 9.66 1.79 -6.98
N GLU A 37 9.11 0.62 -6.68
CA GLU A 37 9.08 -0.52 -7.59
C GLU A 37 7.67 -0.82 -8.11
N PHE A 38 7.61 -1.30 -9.36
CA PHE A 38 6.37 -1.76 -9.96
C PHE A 38 6.30 -3.28 -9.82
N ILE A 39 5.33 -3.75 -9.03
CA ILE A 39 5.06 -5.17 -8.86
C ILE A 39 3.86 -5.53 -9.74
N PHE A 40 4.07 -6.47 -10.66
CA PHE A 40 3.01 -7.00 -11.51
C PHE A 40 2.71 -8.45 -11.10
N ALA A 41 1.44 -8.78 -10.97
CA ALA A 41 0.98 -10.13 -10.69
C ALA A 41 -0.04 -10.55 -11.76
N ASP A 42 0.18 -11.72 -12.37
CA ASP A 42 -0.81 -12.33 -13.26
C ASP A 42 -1.87 -13.06 -12.44
N GLY A 43 -3.11 -12.58 -12.53
CA GLY A 43 -4.28 -13.15 -11.86
C GLY A 43 -4.95 -14.29 -12.62
N SER A 44 -4.48 -14.67 -13.81
CA SER A 44 -5.13 -15.65 -14.69
C SER A 44 -5.48 -16.97 -14.00
N LYS A 45 -4.56 -17.52 -13.20
CA LYS A 45 -4.79 -18.76 -12.44
C LYS A 45 -5.91 -18.64 -11.41
N ALA A 46 -6.02 -17.52 -10.72
CA ALA A 46 -7.08 -17.28 -9.74
C ALA A 46 -8.46 -17.31 -10.40
N ILE A 47 -8.56 -16.70 -11.59
CA ILE A 47 -9.78 -16.65 -12.39
C ILE A 47 -10.13 -18.05 -12.91
N HIS A 48 -9.18 -18.72 -13.58
CA HIS A 48 -9.46 -19.99 -14.28
C HIS A 48 -9.61 -21.20 -13.35
N SER A 49 -8.81 -21.28 -12.29
CA SER A 49 -8.79 -22.47 -11.42
C SER A 49 -9.73 -22.35 -10.21
N PHE A 50 -10.06 -21.12 -9.79
CA PHE A 50 -10.81 -20.89 -8.56
C PHE A 50 -12.09 -20.04 -8.75
N ASN A 51 -12.39 -19.64 -9.99
CA ASN A 51 -13.55 -18.80 -10.32
C ASN A 51 -13.63 -17.52 -9.46
N LEU A 52 -12.47 -16.95 -9.13
CA LEU A 52 -12.37 -15.72 -8.35
C LEU A 52 -12.38 -14.51 -9.30
N PRO A 53 -13.47 -13.73 -9.36
CA PRO A 53 -13.53 -12.56 -10.23
C PRO A 53 -12.60 -11.46 -9.70
N GLN A 54 -11.84 -10.83 -10.59
CA GLN A 54 -11.09 -9.63 -10.27
C GLN A 54 -11.96 -8.38 -10.49
N SER A 55 -12.20 -7.62 -9.42
CA SER A 55 -12.78 -6.28 -9.54
C SER A 55 -11.77 -5.30 -10.14
N SER A 56 -12.24 -4.31 -10.89
CA SER A 56 -11.37 -3.20 -11.32
C SER A 56 -10.77 -2.48 -10.11
N PHE A 57 -9.55 -1.95 -10.25
CA PHE A 57 -8.90 -1.17 -9.19
C PHE A 57 -9.78 0.00 -8.73
N ARG A 58 -10.44 0.71 -9.66
CA ARG A 58 -11.36 1.81 -9.35
C ARG A 58 -12.49 1.36 -8.43
N SER A 59 -13.16 0.26 -8.77
CA SER A 59 -14.27 -0.27 -7.96
C SER A 59 -13.79 -0.70 -6.58
N ALA A 60 -12.63 -1.37 -6.49
CA ALA A 60 -12.06 -1.80 -5.23
C ALA A 60 -11.73 -0.62 -4.30
N VAL A 61 -11.11 0.44 -4.84
CA VAL A 61 -10.79 1.66 -4.08
C VAL A 61 -12.05 2.40 -3.63
N GLN A 62 -13.05 2.53 -4.50
CA GLN A 62 -14.32 3.17 -4.14
C GLN A 62 -15.01 2.42 -2.98
N ASN A 63 -15.10 1.08 -3.08
CA ASN A 63 -15.70 0.25 -2.03
C ASN A 63 -14.97 0.41 -0.69
N ALA A 64 -13.63 0.49 -0.71
CA ALA A 64 -12.85 0.71 0.49
C ALA A 64 -13.09 2.11 1.08
N TYR A 65 -13.10 3.15 0.25
CA TYR A 65 -13.39 4.53 0.67
C TYR A 65 -14.78 4.62 1.31
N ASP A 66 -15.81 4.09 0.63
CA ASP A 66 -17.19 4.11 1.10
C ASP A 66 -17.31 3.39 2.45
N TRP A 67 -16.59 2.27 2.63
CA TRP A 67 -16.54 1.58 3.91
C TRP A 67 -15.95 2.48 5.02
N TYR A 68 -14.81 3.14 4.77
CA TYR A 68 -14.24 4.06 5.77
C TYR A 68 -15.17 5.24 6.09
N ASN A 69 -15.80 5.81 5.07
CA ASN A 69 -16.75 6.91 5.22
C ASN A 69 -17.98 6.51 6.06
N ASN A 70 -18.59 5.37 5.72
CA ASN A 70 -19.79 4.88 6.39
C ASN A 70 -19.55 4.48 7.85
N ASN A 71 -18.31 4.20 8.23
CA ASN A 71 -17.93 3.89 9.60
C ASN A 71 -17.37 5.10 10.37
N GLY A 72 -17.41 6.31 9.78
CA GLY A 72 -16.96 7.54 10.42
C GLY A 72 -15.45 7.60 10.67
N TYR A 73 -14.66 6.85 9.89
CA TYR A 73 -13.19 6.88 9.95
C TYR A 73 -12.58 7.96 9.07
N LEU A 74 -13.37 8.50 8.13
CA LEU A 74 -13.02 9.69 7.37
C LEU A 74 -13.71 10.86 8.07
N ALA A 75 -12.92 11.74 8.65
CA ALA A 75 -13.38 12.95 9.34
C ALA A 75 -14.01 13.95 8.37
#